data_AF-A0A7Y5DZI3-F1
#
_entry.id   AF-A0A7Y5DZI3-F1
#
_cell.length_a   1.000
_cell.length_b   1.000
_cell.length_c   1.000
_cell.angle_alpha   90.00
_cell.angle_beta   90.00
_cell.angle_gamma   90.00
#
_symmetry.space_group_name_H-M   'P 1'
#
loop_
_entity.id
_entity.type
_entity.pdbx_description
1 polymer ?
#
loop_
_entity_poly.entity_id
_entity_poly.type
_entity_poly.pdbx_seq_one_letter_code
_entity_poly.pdbx_strand_id
1 'polypeptide(L)'
;MRYSVHMLLRLAIGSSLLMAACGTDGVATTADGGTSPTPVPTGTASTPAGPLRIVVPDVPSVDEDRLLEVVVRTEGGAAATRLFAEDLPPGASWDEARASGATGDAAGKLSFRPDFTQGGHAWTVRFTADDGGARASATVAIRANDTIVPPAPVVTKSETLDGYARLTVTQTTDAFLDSPGYAGRTFTAVVLAPLATTKPLPVRVGLHGFGGAPETAGWSGEFRIYPADPNDTYWWGYASSLPGAAPSATGDVPDYTARRVMHLLAWVLATYPAADADRVYLDGVSMGGAGAMTIGLLHARHFCHVRAGYGQAIPKNHRPSRLAQLRGLWGTPELGLSDGQGMSMWERSDLTRVLRDLPEARDQFLTLHHAKDDPTIHFGAVVTPSTLTGSTFYGALQAAHVGHLAIWDEGAHVVPDPLLGDGWWSTGWDPVFDTTSLLRRDRAFVAFSAASLDRNPGSGKGNGLQPWNAESGYAGKLETIGDTGWDGDIAGGINRGLRWDGTRIVDTLEAFEVPVHVLDGAGGAPPRAGYPTTGDKLAAPLPITVSITPRRTQAFRCRPGERVSWRMGTQSGTATADATGAVTIAGVSLGASWETLQLARAK
;
A
#
# COMPACT_ATOMS: atom_id res chain seq x y z
N MET A 1 1.15 18.10 -59.48
CA MET A 1 0.95 16.63 -59.52
C MET A 1 -0.01 16.28 -58.38
N ARG A 2 -1.34 16.45 -58.52
CA ARG A 2 -2.35 15.46 -58.93
C ARG A 2 -2.08 14.03 -58.40
N TYR A 3 -2.78 13.60 -57.35
CA TYR A 3 -4.01 12.78 -57.46
C TYR A 3 -4.82 12.81 -56.14
N SER A 4 -6.13 12.88 -56.29
CA SER A 4 -7.19 12.83 -55.26
C SER A 4 -8.01 11.54 -55.44
N VAL A 5 -8.47 10.91 -54.34
CA VAL A 5 -9.72 10.09 -54.20
C VAL A 5 -9.98 9.98 -52.67
N HIS A 6 -10.98 10.55 -51.98
CA HIS A 6 -12.46 10.41 -51.93
C HIS A 6 -13.03 9.07 -51.42
N MET A 7 -13.56 9.04 -50.18
CA MET A 7 -14.78 8.34 -49.69
C MET A 7 -14.66 8.05 -48.18
N LEU A 8 -15.72 7.87 -47.37
CA LEU A 8 -17.02 8.54 -47.24
C LEU A 8 -17.54 8.13 -45.83
N LEU A 9 -18.10 9.10 -45.13
CA LEU A 9 -18.82 9.05 -43.86
C LEU A 9 -19.95 8.01 -43.82
N ARG A 10 -20.20 7.34 -42.67
CA ARG A 10 -21.57 7.15 -42.13
C ARG A 10 -21.58 6.73 -40.64
N LEU A 11 -22.31 7.54 -39.88
CA LEU A 11 -22.86 7.32 -38.53
C LEU A 11 -24.21 6.57 -38.64
N ALA A 12 -24.60 5.82 -37.60
CA ALA A 12 -25.89 5.92 -36.87
C ALA A 12 -26.42 4.59 -36.30
N ILE A 13 -26.52 4.54 -34.96
CA ILE A 13 -27.72 4.29 -34.11
C ILE A 13 -28.82 3.36 -34.66
N GLY A 14 -29.22 2.38 -33.83
CA GLY A 14 -30.52 1.71 -33.97
C GLY A 14 -30.79 0.63 -32.92
N SER A 15 -31.42 1.02 -31.81
CA SER A 15 -32.15 0.13 -30.88
C SER A 15 -33.41 -0.44 -31.56
N SER A 16 -33.82 -1.67 -31.24
CA SER A 16 -35.24 -2.09 -31.35
C SER A 16 -35.55 -3.33 -30.49
N LEU A 17 -36.50 -3.14 -29.58
CA LEU A 17 -37.32 -4.14 -28.92
C LEU A 17 -38.11 -4.96 -29.96
N LEU A 18 -38.42 -6.22 -29.64
CA LEU A 18 -39.63 -6.89 -30.13
C LEU A 18 -40.37 -7.56 -28.96
N MET A 19 -41.53 -7.01 -28.64
CA MET A 19 -42.66 -7.76 -28.06
C MET A 19 -43.57 -8.19 -29.21
N ALA A 20 -44.13 -9.39 -29.13
CA ALA A 20 -45.43 -9.70 -29.73
C ALA A 20 -46.08 -10.87 -28.96
N ALA A 21 -47.38 -10.71 -28.73
CA ALA A 21 -48.22 -11.47 -27.85
C ALA A 21 -49.17 -12.42 -28.59
N CYS A 22 -49.78 -13.32 -27.81
CA CYS A 22 -51.17 -13.82 -27.86
C CYS A 22 -51.74 -14.45 -29.15
N GLY A 23 -52.29 -15.66 -28.98
CA GLY A 23 -53.28 -16.27 -29.88
C GLY A 23 -53.88 -17.52 -29.24
N THR A 24 -55.18 -17.47 -28.98
CA THR A 24 -56.00 -18.46 -28.26
C THR A 24 -56.82 -19.37 -29.19
N ASP A 25 -57.29 -20.49 -28.61
CA ASP A 25 -58.56 -21.22 -28.83
C ASP A 25 -58.75 -22.34 -29.87
N GLY A 26 -59.37 -23.43 -29.38
CA GLY A 26 -60.25 -24.38 -30.11
C GLY A 26 -59.78 -25.85 -30.16
N VAL A 27 -60.00 -26.74 -29.18
CA VAL A 27 -61.20 -27.52 -28.75
C VAL A 27 -61.43 -28.88 -29.48
N ALA A 28 -61.62 -29.94 -28.65
CA ALA A 28 -62.29 -31.25 -28.83
C ALA A 28 -61.56 -32.38 -29.61
N THR A 29 -61.53 -33.67 -29.22
CA THR A 29 -62.27 -34.50 -28.22
C THR A 29 -61.63 -35.90 -28.05
N THR A 30 -61.77 -36.47 -26.83
CA THR A 30 -61.92 -37.90 -26.42
C THR A 30 -60.89 -38.99 -26.81
N ALA A 31 -60.31 -39.69 -25.81
CA ALA A 31 -60.76 -41.02 -25.36
C ALA A 31 -59.82 -41.63 -24.28
N ASP A 32 -60.38 -42.56 -23.51
CA ASP A 32 -59.95 -43.19 -22.25
C ASP A 32 -58.58 -43.89 -22.20
N GLY A 33 -58.08 -44.03 -20.96
CA GLY A 33 -57.52 -45.32 -20.52
C GLY A 33 -56.32 -45.25 -19.56
N GLY A 34 -56.49 -45.80 -18.36
CA GLY A 34 -55.42 -46.54 -17.68
C GLY A 34 -54.69 -45.83 -16.55
N THR A 35 -55.19 -46.04 -15.34
CA THR A 35 -54.49 -45.83 -14.07
C THR A 35 -53.28 -46.74 -13.91
N SER A 36 -52.12 -46.16 -13.58
CA SER A 36 -51.01 -46.84 -12.88
C SER A 36 -50.21 -45.78 -12.12
N PRO A 37 -49.92 -45.97 -10.82
CA PRO A 37 -49.22 -44.97 -10.02
C PRO A 37 -47.74 -44.94 -10.38
N THR A 38 -47.29 -43.80 -10.91
CA THR A 38 -45.87 -43.48 -11.05
C THR A 38 -45.23 -43.45 -9.65
N PRO A 39 -44.07 -44.11 -9.43
CA PRO A 39 -43.40 -44.01 -8.14
C PRO A 39 -42.92 -42.56 -7.96
N VAL A 40 -43.37 -41.95 -6.87
CA VAL A 40 -42.77 -40.73 -6.33
C VAL A 40 -41.28 -41.01 -6.17
N PRO A 41 -40.35 -40.19 -6.72
CA PRO A 41 -38.95 -40.32 -6.38
C PRO A 41 -38.84 -40.01 -4.89
N THR A 42 -38.67 -41.05 -4.09
CA THR A 42 -38.22 -40.96 -2.71
C THR A 42 -36.99 -40.08 -2.71
N GLY A 43 -37.11 -38.91 -2.08
CA GLY A 43 -35.99 -38.01 -1.87
C GLY A 43 -34.83 -38.83 -1.33
N THR A 44 -33.71 -38.79 -2.05
CA THR A 44 -32.42 -39.24 -1.53
C THR A 44 -32.21 -38.46 -0.24
N ALA A 45 -32.40 -39.14 0.90
CA ALA A 45 -31.98 -38.65 2.19
C ALA A 45 -30.52 -38.24 2.03
N SER A 46 -30.24 -36.94 2.18
CA SER A 46 -28.87 -36.44 2.27
C SER A 46 -28.19 -37.24 3.36
N THR A 47 -27.17 -38.02 2.99
CA THR A 47 -26.28 -38.67 3.96
C THR A 47 -25.92 -37.63 5.01
N PRO A 48 -26.12 -37.87 6.32
CA PRO A 48 -25.76 -36.88 7.32
C PRO A 48 -24.30 -36.51 7.11
N ALA A 49 -24.03 -35.21 6.94
CA ALA A 49 -22.69 -34.71 6.71
C ALA A 49 -21.77 -35.26 7.81
N GLY A 50 -20.64 -35.87 7.42
CA GLY A 50 -19.63 -36.31 8.38
C GLY A 50 -19.15 -35.14 9.25
N PRO A 51 -18.46 -35.42 10.38
CA PRO A 51 -17.95 -34.37 11.23
C PRO A 51 -17.04 -33.44 10.43
N LEU A 52 -17.23 -32.13 10.59
CA LEU A 52 -16.44 -31.10 9.91
C LEU A 52 -14.95 -31.31 10.18
N ARG A 53 -14.17 -31.48 9.11
CA ARG A 53 -12.71 -31.69 9.15
C ARG A 53 -12.03 -30.76 8.16
N ILE A 54 -10.80 -30.36 8.48
CA ILE A 54 -9.90 -29.64 7.57
C ILE A 54 -8.88 -30.63 7.03
N VAL A 55 -8.75 -30.67 5.71
CA VAL A 55 -7.71 -31.41 5.00
C VAL A 55 -6.68 -30.40 4.51
N VAL A 56 -5.52 -30.40 5.16
CA VAL A 56 -4.34 -29.65 4.74
C VAL A 56 -3.40 -30.64 4.06
N PRO A 57 -2.94 -30.39 2.82
CA PRO A 57 -1.93 -31.23 2.20
C PRO A 57 -0.59 -31.11 2.94
N ASP A 58 0.35 -32.02 2.68
CA ASP A 58 1.72 -31.83 3.13
C ASP A 58 2.27 -30.54 2.52
N VAL A 59 2.65 -29.58 3.36
CA VAL A 59 3.13 -28.27 2.89
C VAL A 59 4.65 -28.28 2.82
N PRO A 60 5.23 -28.01 1.64
CA PRO A 60 6.67 -27.99 1.46
C PRO A 60 7.28 -26.70 1.99
N SER A 61 8.60 -26.70 2.13
CA SER A 61 9.34 -25.45 2.11
C SER A 61 9.39 -24.87 0.70
N VAL A 62 9.65 -23.57 0.59
CA VAL A 62 9.73 -22.87 -0.70
C VAL A 62 10.99 -22.02 -0.74
N ASP A 63 11.69 -22.03 -1.88
CA ASP A 63 12.84 -21.15 -2.11
C ASP A 63 12.38 -19.70 -2.23
N GLU A 64 13.27 -18.76 -1.93
CA GLU A 64 12.98 -17.34 -2.13
C GLU A 64 12.68 -17.04 -3.60
N ASP A 65 11.84 -16.03 -3.82
CA ASP A 65 11.27 -15.63 -5.11
C ASP A 65 10.45 -16.70 -5.84
N ARG A 66 10.25 -17.90 -5.26
CA ARG A 66 9.35 -18.92 -5.78
C ARG A 66 7.97 -18.83 -5.14
N LEU A 67 6.94 -19.06 -5.95
CA LEU A 67 5.56 -19.07 -5.48
C LEU A 67 5.23 -20.46 -4.89
N LEU A 68 4.81 -20.46 -3.62
CA LEU A 68 4.12 -21.56 -2.95
C LEU A 68 2.61 -21.35 -3.07
N GLU A 69 1.89 -22.37 -3.53
CA GLU A 69 0.43 -22.41 -3.47
C GLU A 69 -0.03 -23.66 -2.71
N VAL A 70 -0.85 -23.47 -1.69
CA VAL A 70 -1.42 -24.55 -0.86
C VAL A 70 -2.93 -24.47 -0.91
N VAL A 71 -3.57 -25.51 -1.43
CA VAL A 71 -5.03 -25.64 -1.46
C VAL A 71 -5.48 -26.42 -0.23
N VAL A 72 -6.26 -25.78 0.64
CA VAL A 72 -6.86 -26.39 1.83
C VAL A 72 -8.34 -26.60 1.59
N ARG A 73 -8.87 -27.73 2.05
CA ARG A 73 -10.28 -28.10 1.86
C ARG A 73 -10.91 -28.49 3.18
N THR A 74 -12.23 -28.42 3.25
CA THR A 74 -13.01 -29.06 4.30
C THR A 74 -13.64 -30.33 3.77
N GLU A 75 -13.86 -31.29 4.67
CA GLU A 75 -14.71 -32.46 4.43
C GLU A 75 -15.83 -32.45 5.45
N GLY A 76 -17.07 -32.66 4.97
CA GLY A 76 -18.26 -32.55 5.81
C GLY A 76 -18.61 -31.10 6.13
N GLY A 77 -19.57 -30.92 7.05
CA GLY A 77 -20.14 -29.61 7.38
C GLY A 77 -21.33 -29.20 6.50
N ALA A 78 -21.88 -28.02 6.79
CA ALA A 78 -23.04 -27.48 6.08
C ALA A 78 -22.67 -26.77 4.77
N ALA A 79 -23.65 -26.54 3.89
CA ALA A 79 -23.47 -25.78 2.64
C ALA A 79 -22.87 -24.37 2.82
N ALA A 80 -22.99 -23.80 4.02
CA ALA A 80 -22.52 -22.47 4.37
C ALA A 80 -21.10 -22.44 5.00
N THR A 81 -20.39 -23.57 5.01
CA THR A 81 -19.06 -23.67 5.63
C THR A 81 -18.09 -22.60 5.11
N ARG A 82 -17.43 -21.93 6.05
CA ARG A 82 -16.35 -20.97 5.84
C ARG A 82 -15.02 -21.60 6.20
N LEU A 83 -13.96 -21.17 5.53
CA LEU A 83 -12.59 -21.56 5.79
C LEU A 83 -11.71 -20.31 5.86
N PHE A 84 -11.08 -20.12 7.01
CA PHE A 84 -10.25 -18.97 7.32
C PHE A 84 -8.79 -19.39 7.45
N ALA A 85 -7.89 -18.44 7.20
CA ALA A 85 -6.47 -18.58 7.48
C ALA A 85 -5.98 -17.37 8.30
N GLU A 86 -5.33 -17.67 9.41
CA GLU A 86 -4.75 -16.73 10.37
C GLU A 86 -3.24 -17.00 10.47
N ASP A 87 -2.49 -16.04 11.03
CA ASP A 87 -1.03 -16.16 11.24
C ASP A 87 -0.24 -16.39 9.93
N LEU A 88 -0.69 -15.75 8.85
CA LEU A 88 -0.04 -15.83 7.54
C LEU A 88 1.38 -15.25 7.58
N PRO A 89 2.36 -15.86 6.86
CA PRO A 89 3.64 -15.22 6.59
C PRO A 89 3.44 -13.82 5.99
N PRO A 90 4.28 -12.83 6.33
CA PRO A 90 4.21 -11.51 5.73
C PRO A 90 4.23 -11.57 4.21
N GLY A 91 3.19 -10.99 3.59
CA GLY A 91 2.99 -10.95 2.15
C GLY A 91 2.46 -12.26 1.52
N ALA A 92 2.05 -13.23 2.34
CA ALA A 92 1.16 -14.29 1.91
C ALA A 92 -0.29 -13.79 1.81
N SER A 93 -1.08 -14.40 0.93
CA SER A 93 -2.50 -14.13 0.77
C SER A 93 -3.34 -15.39 0.94
N TRP A 94 -4.60 -15.19 1.29
CA TRP A 94 -5.62 -16.23 1.41
C TRP A 94 -6.80 -15.90 0.52
N ASP A 95 -7.06 -16.75 -0.47
CA ASP A 95 -8.23 -16.67 -1.35
C ASP A 95 -9.20 -17.79 -0.98
N GLU A 96 -10.30 -17.41 -0.34
CA GLU A 96 -11.33 -18.33 0.09
C GLU A 96 -12.32 -18.55 -1.06
N ALA A 97 -12.34 -19.75 -1.64
CA ALA A 97 -13.30 -20.11 -2.67
C ALA A 97 -14.70 -20.26 -2.07
N ARG A 98 -15.73 -19.90 -2.83
CA ARG A 98 -17.10 -20.26 -2.45
C ARG A 98 -17.23 -21.79 -2.52
N ALA A 99 -17.84 -22.39 -1.50
CA ALA A 99 -18.24 -23.79 -1.54
C ALA A 99 -19.07 -24.02 -2.82
N SER A 100 -18.65 -24.96 -3.65
CA SER A 100 -19.33 -25.31 -4.89
C SER A 100 -19.95 -26.69 -4.75
N GLY A 101 -21.28 -26.76 -4.71
CA GLY A 101 -22.02 -28.03 -4.70
C GLY A 101 -22.82 -28.27 -3.42
N ALA A 102 -23.59 -29.37 -3.43
CA ALA A 102 -24.50 -29.74 -2.33
C ALA A 102 -23.79 -30.36 -1.11
N THR A 103 -22.48 -30.66 -1.21
CA THR A 103 -21.72 -31.37 -0.17
C THR A 103 -21.21 -30.48 0.96
N GLY A 104 -21.27 -29.15 0.80
CA GLY A 104 -20.81 -28.19 1.82
C GLY A 104 -19.30 -28.06 1.99
N ASP A 105 -18.52 -28.73 1.14
CA ASP A 105 -17.06 -28.63 1.15
C ASP A 105 -16.61 -27.22 0.74
N ALA A 106 -15.94 -26.53 1.66
CA ALA A 106 -15.27 -25.27 1.41
C ALA A 106 -13.82 -25.54 0.97
N ALA A 107 -13.27 -24.64 0.17
CA ALA A 107 -11.88 -24.68 -0.22
C ALA A 107 -11.28 -23.27 -0.15
N GLY A 108 -9.97 -23.19 0.05
CA GLY A 108 -9.24 -21.94 -0.08
C GLY A 108 -7.81 -22.19 -0.49
N LYS A 109 -7.18 -21.14 -1.02
CA LYS A 109 -5.81 -21.17 -1.52
C LYS A 109 -4.97 -20.17 -0.74
N LEU A 110 -3.94 -20.67 -0.08
CA LEU A 110 -2.84 -19.87 0.43
C LEU A 110 -1.81 -19.68 -0.69
N SER A 111 -1.41 -18.43 -0.94
CA SER A 111 -0.33 -18.09 -1.86
C SER A 111 0.77 -17.33 -1.12
N PHE A 112 2.01 -17.78 -1.24
CA PHE A 112 3.16 -17.15 -0.58
C PHE A 112 4.37 -17.13 -1.50
N ARG A 113 5.00 -15.97 -1.66
CA ARG A 113 6.30 -15.82 -2.31
C ARG A 113 7.21 -15.09 -1.32
N PRO A 114 8.12 -15.79 -0.62
CA PRO A 114 9.10 -15.14 0.23
C PRO A 114 10.07 -14.35 -0.63
N ASP A 115 10.47 -13.17 -0.16
CA ASP A 115 11.66 -12.52 -0.70
C ASP A 115 12.93 -12.96 0.04
N PHE A 116 14.09 -12.51 -0.46
CA PHE A 116 15.40 -12.90 0.05
C PHE A 116 15.68 -12.50 1.52
N THR A 117 14.87 -11.61 2.11
CA THR A 117 15.01 -11.27 3.53
C THR A 117 14.25 -12.23 4.44
N GLN A 118 13.38 -13.06 3.85
CA GLN A 118 12.55 -14.04 4.53
C GLN A 118 13.18 -15.44 4.53
N GLY A 119 14.31 -15.66 3.86
CA GLY A 119 15.07 -16.91 3.87
C GLY A 119 15.40 -17.42 5.27
N GLY A 120 15.27 -18.73 5.48
CA GLY A 120 15.58 -19.39 6.74
C GLY A 120 14.49 -19.30 7.81
N HIS A 121 13.50 -18.42 7.62
CA HIS A 121 12.37 -18.27 8.53
C HIS A 121 11.29 -19.36 8.34
N ALA A 122 10.50 -19.56 9.40
CA ALA A 122 9.33 -20.43 9.38
C ALA A 122 8.16 -19.80 10.13
N TRP A 123 6.95 -20.07 9.66
CA TRP A 123 5.69 -19.58 10.21
C TRP A 123 4.73 -20.74 10.44
N THR A 124 3.88 -20.62 11.45
CA THR A 124 2.78 -21.57 11.68
C THR A 124 1.48 -20.90 11.26
N VAL A 125 0.89 -21.37 10.17
CA VAL A 125 -0.42 -20.90 9.69
C VAL A 125 -1.51 -21.71 10.36
N ARG A 126 -2.56 -21.03 10.84
CA ARG A 126 -3.74 -21.67 11.41
C ARG A 126 -4.92 -21.55 10.47
N PHE A 127 -5.53 -22.69 10.14
CA PHE A 127 -6.79 -22.77 9.42
C PHE A 127 -7.93 -23.02 10.39
N THR A 128 -9.05 -22.34 10.16
CA THR A 128 -10.28 -22.51 10.95
C THR A 128 -11.44 -22.70 10.00
N ALA A 129 -12.18 -23.80 10.13
CA ALA A 129 -13.41 -24.05 9.38
C ALA A 129 -14.61 -23.89 10.31
N ASP A 130 -15.66 -23.23 9.85
CA ASP A 130 -16.86 -22.95 10.63
C ASP A 130 -18.11 -23.06 9.74
N ASP A 131 -19.07 -23.90 10.14
CA ASP A 131 -20.34 -24.11 9.43
C ASP A 131 -21.57 -23.50 10.15
N GLY A 132 -21.33 -22.75 11.24
CA GLY A 132 -22.34 -22.15 12.10
C GLY A 132 -22.79 -23.04 13.26
N GLY A 133 -22.52 -24.35 13.22
CA GLY A 133 -22.84 -25.30 14.28
C GLY A 133 -21.62 -26.00 14.88
N ALA A 134 -20.57 -26.19 14.07
CA ALA A 134 -19.31 -26.81 14.43
C ALA A 134 -18.12 -26.00 13.91
N ARG A 135 -17.00 -26.09 14.64
CA ARG A 135 -15.73 -25.48 14.25
C ARG A 135 -14.62 -26.54 14.27
N ALA A 136 -13.79 -26.55 13.23
CA ALA A 136 -12.59 -27.36 13.16
C ALA A 136 -11.37 -26.45 12.98
N SER A 137 -10.20 -26.90 13.42
CA SER A 137 -8.94 -26.18 13.22
C SER A 137 -7.81 -27.14 12.88
N ALA A 138 -6.87 -26.66 12.07
CA ALA A 138 -5.65 -27.33 11.68
C ALA A 138 -4.53 -26.30 11.57
N THR A 139 -3.28 -26.71 11.80
CA THR A 139 -2.12 -25.85 11.64
C THR A 139 -1.12 -26.47 10.67
N VAL A 140 -0.32 -25.62 10.02
CA VAL A 140 0.77 -26.07 9.18
C VAL A 140 1.98 -25.16 9.30
N ALA A 141 3.17 -25.74 9.27
CA ALA A 141 4.42 -25.00 9.23
C ALA A 141 4.80 -24.71 7.78
N ILE A 142 5.06 -23.45 7.46
CA ILE A 142 5.61 -23.00 6.17
C ILE A 142 7.03 -22.53 6.43
N ARG A 143 8.00 -22.99 5.62
CA ARG A 143 9.40 -22.57 5.70
C ARG A 143 9.84 -21.93 4.39
N ALA A 144 10.50 -20.78 4.49
CA ALA A 144 11.26 -20.21 3.38
C ALA A 144 12.70 -20.76 3.45
N ASN A 145 13.19 -21.34 2.37
CA ASN A 145 14.57 -21.80 2.28
C ASN A 145 15.49 -20.60 2.04
N ASP A 146 16.63 -20.58 2.73
CA ASP A 146 17.66 -19.55 2.57
C ASP A 146 18.57 -19.91 1.39
N THR A 147 18.19 -19.46 0.20
CA THR A 147 18.81 -19.78 -1.10
C THR A 147 19.53 -18.60 -1.73
N ILE A 148 19.19 -17.37 -1.33
CA ILE A 148 19.77 -16.12 -1.81
C ILE A 148 20.54 -15.47 -0.65
N VAL A 149 21.85 -15.73 -0.61
CA VAL A 149 22.72 -15.29 0.49
C VAL A 149 23.74 -14.26 -0.01
N PRO A 150 23.39 -12.96 -0.08
CA PRO A 150 24.34 -11.93 -0.46
C PRO A 150 25.45 -11.75 0.60
N PRO A 151 26.60 -11.13 0.25
CA PRO A 151 27.73 -10.97 1.18
C PRO A 151 27.38 -10.10 2.39
N ALA A 152 27.47 -10.68 3.59
CA ALA A 152 27.03 -10.04 4.84
C ALA A 152 27.65 -8.62 5.05
N PRO A 153 26.87 -7.64 5.57
CA PRO A 153 27.41 -6.34 5.94
C PRO A 153 28.45 -6.44 7.06
N VAL A 154 29.51 -5.63 6.98
CA VAL A 154 30.63 -5.65 7.93
C VAL A 154 30.73 -4.31 8.66
N VAL A 155 30.73 -4.34 10.00
CA VAL A 155 31.01 -3.16 10.82
C VAL A 155 32.51 -2.84 10.73
N THR A 156 32.88 -1.71 10.14
CA THR A 156 34.27 -1.27 9.98
C THR A 156 34.68 -0.21 10.99
N LYS A 157 33.72 0.49 11.58
CA LYS A 157 33.94 1.43 12.69
C LYS A 157 32.76 1.39 13.64
N SER A 158 33.04 1.48 14.94
CA SER A 158 32.03 1.63 15.99
C SER A 158 32.43 2.78 16.92
N GLU A 159 31.48 3.65 17.25
CA GLU A 159 31.65 4.77 18.15
C GLU A 159 30.49 4.82 19.14
N THR A 160 30.79 4.78 20.43
CA THR A 160 29.78 4.91 21.48
C THR A 160 29.48 6.39 21.73
N LEU A 161 28.22 6.77 21.60
CA LEU A 161 27.68 8.10 21.85
C LEU A 161 26.66 8.03 23.00
N ASP A 162 26.06 9.18 23.34
CA ASP A 162 25.08 9.25 24.43
C ASP A 162 23.83 8.42 24.12
N GLY A 163 23.74 7.23 24.74
CA GLY A 163 22.60 6.32 24.63
C GLY A 163 22.58 5.38 23.41
N TYR A 164 23.50 5.52 22.45
CA TYR A 164 23.56 4.67 21.25
C TYR A 164 25.00 4.49 20.72
N ALA A 165 25.22 3.44 19.95
CA ALA A 165 26.43 3.23 19.15
C ALA A 165 26.17 3.67 17.70
N ARG A 166 27.11 4.43 17.13
CA ARG A 166 27.17 4.74 15.70
C ARG A 166 28.14 3.79 15.01
N LEU A 167 27.63 3.04 14.05
CA LEU A 167 28.37 2.05 13.29
C LEU A 167 28.55 2.53 11.86
N THR A 168 29.78 2.50 11.37
CA THR A 168 30.03 2.54 9.92
C THR A 168 30.03 1.10 9.43
N VAL A 169 29.10 0.81 8.53
CA VAL A 169 28.89 -0.53 7.96
C VAL A 169 29.28 -0.50 6.49
N THR A 170 29.97 -1.53 6.03
CA THR A 170 30.36 -1.69 4.63
C THR A 170 29.60 -2.88 4.03
N GLN A 171 28.92 -2.65 2.92
CA GLN A 171 28.27 -3.70 2.11
C GLN A 171 29.13 -3.97 0.88
N THR A 172 29.74 -5.16 0.82
CA THR A 172 30.38 -5.63 -0.42
C THR A 172 29.31 -6.27 -1.30
N THR A 173 29.22 -5.87 -2.56
CA THR A 173 28.19 -6.38 -3.48
C THR A 173 28.65 -7.63 -4.21
N ASP A 174 27.72 -8.53 -4.48
CA ASP A 174 27.83 -9.56 -5.51
C ASP A 174 26.95 -9.17 -6.72
N ALA A 175 26.71 -10.11 -7.64
CA ALA A 175 25.85 -9.89 -8.80
C ALA A 175 24.33 -9.82 -8.46
N PHE A 176 23.94 -10.11 -7.21
CA PHE A 176 22.57 -9.95 -6.75
C PHE A 176 22.31 -8.52 -6.24
N LEU A 177 23.30 -7.92 -5.57
CA LEU A 177 23.24 -6.57 -5.00
C LEU A 177 23.77 -5.44 -5.91
N ASP A 178 24.37 -5.80 -7.05
CA ASP A 178 24.93 -4.86 -8.03
C ASP A 178 24.92 -5.49 -9.42
N SER A 179 25.06 -4.67 -10.47
CA SER A 179 25.15 -5.18 -11.83
C SER A 179 26.42 -6.02 -12.01
N PRO A 180 26.42 -7.02 -12.92
CA PRO A 180 27.58 -7.89 -13.13
C PRO A 180 28.91 -7.16 -13.37
N GLY A 181 28.88 -6.00 -14.05
CA GLY A 181 30.08 -5.21 -14.31
C GLY A 181 30.54 -4.33 -13.13
N TYR A 182 29.74 -4.21 -12.09
CA TYR A 182 30.04 -3.46 -10.87
C TYR A 182 30.12 -4.33 -9.60
N ALA A 183 29.73 -5.61 -9.68
CA ALA A 183 29.82 -6.55 -8.57
C ALA A 183 31.23 -6.58 -7.96
N GLY A 184 31.29 -6.65 -6.63
CA GLY A 184 32.53 -6.58 -5.84
C GLY A 184 32.85 -5.18 -5.29
N ARG A 185 32.05 -4.16 -5.61
CA ARG A 185 32.18 -2.83 -4.99
C ARG A 185 31.70 -2.81 -3.56
N THR A 186 32.10 -1.77 -2.84
CA THR A 186 31.68 -1.52 -1.46
C THR A 186 30.83 -0.27 -1.36
N PHE A 187 29.73 -0.34 -0.61
CA PHE A 187 28.90 0.80 -0.23
C PHE A 187 28.93 0.99 1.28
N THR A 188 29.04 2.24 1.71
CA THR A 188 29.01 2.59 3.14
C THR A 188 27.58 2.86 3.58
N ALA A 189 27.21 2.36 4.75
CA ALA A 189 26.00 2.73 5.47
C ALA A 189 26.35 3.16 6.89
N VAL A 190 25.45 3.92 7.51
CA VAL A 190 25.52 4.25 8.93
C VAL A 190 24.37 3.55 9.64
N VAL A 191 24.68 2.80 10.70
CA VAL A 191 23.68 2.17 11.57
C VAL A 191 23.81 2.72 12.98
N LEU A 192 22.71 3.19 13.54
CA LEU A 192 22.65 3.73 14.90
C LEU A 192 21.86 2.74 15.76
N ALA A 193 22.53 2.15 16.74
CA ALA A 193 22.00 1.08 17.57
C ALA A 193 21.99 1.51 19.05
N PRO A 194 20.82 1.58 19.72
CA PRO A 194 20.74 1.86 21.15
C PRO A 194 21.59 0.88 21.99
N LEU A 195 22.31 1.37 23.01
CA LEU A 195 23.32 0.56 23.74
C LEU A 195 22.71 -0.53 24.63
N ALA A 196 21.54 -0.27 25.21
CA ALA A 196 20.82 -1.22 26.03
C ALA A 196 19.34 -0.85 26.03
N THR A 197 18.48 -1.82 25.76
CA THR A 197 17.03 -1.66 25.88
C THR A 197 16.40 -2.94 26.42
N THR A 198 15.42 -2.79 27.30
CA THR A 198 14.61 -3.90 27.82
C THR A 198 13.32 -4.09 27.03
N LYS A 199 13.06 -3.22 26.04
CA LYS A 199 11.86 -3.23 25.20
C LYS A 199 12.27 -3.27 23.73
N PRO A 200 11.49 -3.95 22.87
CA PRO A 200 11.63 -3.77 21.44
C PRO A 200 11.53 -2.28 21.08
N LEU A 201 12.35 -1.83 20.13
CA LEU A 201 12.41 -0.45 19.65
C LEU A 201 12.14 -0.39 18.15
N PRO A 202 11.51 0.68 17.64
CA PRO A 202 11.31 0.87 16.21
C PRO A 202 12.63 0.87 15.42
N VAL A 203 12.52 0.64 14.12
CA VAL A 203 13.64 0.73 13.17
C VAL A 203 13.27 1.73 12.08
N ARG A 204 14.04 2.81 11.96
CA ARG A 204 13.93 3.76 10.85
C ARG A 204 14.92 3.41 9.75
N VAL A 205 14.45 3.31 8.52
CA VAL A 205 15.30 3.28 7.33
C VAL A 205 15.23 4.65 6.67
N GLY A 206 16.31 5.44 6.79
CA GLY A 206 16.40 6.81 6.31
C GLY A 206 17.10 6.92 4.97
N LEU A 207 16.41 7.43 3.95
CA LEU A 207 16.90 7.55 2.59
C LEU A 207 17.24 9.02 2.27
N HIS A 208 18.47 9.28 1.82
CA HIS A 208 18.94 10.63 1.53
C HIS A 208 18.42 11.20 0.19
N GLY A 209 18.43 12.53 0.08
CA GLY A 209 18.16 13.26 -1.15
C GLY A 209 19.26 13.11 -2.21
N PHE A 210 19.03 13.62 -3.42
CA PHE A 210 19.98 13.55 -4.53
C PHE A 210 21.32 14.22 -4.18
N GLY A 211 22.45 13.56 -4.45
CA GLY A 211 23.79 14.01 -4.08
C GLY A 211 24.05 14.01 -2.56
N GLY A 212 23.15 13.41 -1.79
CA GLY A 212 23.23 13.31 -0.33
C GLY A 212 24.16 12.21 0.16
N ALA A 213 24.24 12.09 1.48
CA ALA A 213 25.02 11.07 2.17
C ALA A 213 24.21 10.50 3.35
N PRO A 214 24.60 9.32 3.89
CA PRO A 214 24.04 8.80 5.12
C PRO A 214 24.05 9.82 6.27
N GLU A 215 22.93 9.96 6.97
CA GLU A 215 22.91 10.75 8.20
C GLU A 215 23.68 10.04 9.33
N THR A 216 24.18 10.83 10.28
CA THR A 216 25.01 10.32 11.39
C THR A 216 24.43 10.59 12.77
N ALA A 217 23.22 11.17 12.84
CA ALA A 217 22.56 11.57 14.07
C ALA A 217 21.52 10.53 14.51
N GLY A 218 21.56 10.17 15.79
CA GLY A 218 20.68 9.18 16.41
C GLY A 218 20.32 9.54 17.83
N TRP A 219 19.57 8.65 18.47
CA TRP A 219 19.17 8.73 19.87
C TRP A 219 18.78 7.33 20.36
N SER A 220 18.53 7.17 21.67
CA SER A 220 18.29 5.87 22.30
C SER A 220 16.89 5.28 22.07
N GLY A 221 15.98 6.01 21.42
CA GLY A 221 14.58 5.58 21.26
C GLY A 221 14.27 4.70 20.05
N GLU A 222 15.20 4.52 19.12
CA GLU A 222 15.02 3.70 17.91
C GLU A 222 16.35 3.24 17.31
N PHE A 223 16.31 2.19 16.49
CA PHE A 223 17.39 1.88 15.56
C PHE A 223 17.27 2.74 14.31
N ARG A 224 18.39 3.16 13.72
CA ARG A 224 18.40 3.87 12.43
C ARG A 224 19.35 3.23 11.44
N ILE A 225 18.91 3.10 10.21
CA ILE A 225 19.67 2.58 9.07
C ILE A 225 19.72 3.67 8.01
N TYR A 226 20.91 4.16 7.70
CA TYR A 226 21.15 5.17 6.67
C TYR A 226 22.05 4.58 5.58
N PRO A 227 21.47 3.94 4.56
CA PRO A 227 22.21 3.46 3.39
C PRO A 227 22.76 4.63 2.55
N ALA A 228 23.83 4.39 1.80
CA ALA A 228 24.29 5.31 0.76
C ALA A 228 23.82 4.87 -0.63
N ASP A 229 23.47 5.86 -1.45
CA ASP A 229 23.25 5.73 -2.88
C ASP A 229 24.08 6.79 -3.65
N PRO A 230 25.40 6.59 -3.78
CA PRO A 230 26.29 7.57 -4.40
C PRO A 230 26.07 7.73 -5.92
N ASN A 231 25.27 6.87 -6.54
CA ASN A 231 24.97 6.90 -7.96
C ASN A 231 23.58 7.50 -8.25
N ASP A 232 22.90 7.99 -7.20
CA ASP A 232 21.59 8.64 -7.28
C ASP A 232 20.57 7.85 -8.10
N THR A 233 20.43 6.58 -7.77
CA THR A 233 19.67 5.58 -8.52
C THR A 233 18.16 5.66 -8.29
N TYR A 234 17.72 6.75 -7.66
CA TYR A 234 16.36 6.92 -7.15
C TYR A 234 15.94 5.74 -6.27
N TRP A 235 16.91 5.17 -5.54
CA TRP A 235 16.73 4.05 -4.62
C TRP A 235 16.26 2.73 -5.23
N TRP A 236 16.18 2.63 -6.56
CA TRP A 236 15.87 1.37 -7.24
C TRP A 236 17.13 0.63 -7.64
N GLY A 237 17.92 1.22 -8.53
CA GLY A 237 19.03 0.53 -9.20
C GLY A 237 19.25 1.08 -10.61
N TYR A 238 19.83 0.25 -11.46
CA TYR A 238 20.28 0.61 -12.80
C TYR A 238 20.39 -0.62 -13.69
N ALA A 239 20.54 -0.37 -14.99
CA ALA A 239 20.62 -1.40 -16.00
C ALA A 239 21.79 -2.36 -15.73
N SER A 240 21.53 -3.66 -15.92
CA SER A 240 22.50 -4.74 -15.74
C SER A 240 23.72 -4.62 -16.66
N SER A 241 23.61 -3.85 -17.75
CA SER A 241 24.72 -3.58 -18.67
C SER A 241 25.76 -2.60 -18.14
N LEU A 242 25.43 -1.80 -17.12
CA LEU A 242 26.34 -0.79 -16.59
C LEU A 242 27.42 -1.45 -15.69
N PRO A 243 28.65 -0.92 -15.65
CA PRO A 243 29.19 0.21 -16.42
C PRO A 243 29.58 -0.15 -17.86
N GLY A 244 29.58 -1.44 -18.22
CA GLY A 244 30.20 -1.94 -19.44
C GLY A 244 29.60 -1.38 -20.73
N ALA A 245 28.29 -1.13 -20.74
CA ALA A 245 27.60 -0.52 -21.87
C ALA A 245 26.37 0.28 -21.42
N ALA A 246 25.98 1.25 -22.24
CA ALA A 246 24.73 1.98 -22.08
C ALA A 246 23.52 1.01 -22.10
N PRO A 247 22.42 1.34 -21.40
CA PRO A 247 21.20 0.52 -21.42
C PRO A 247 20.72 0.26 -22.85
N SER A 248 20.35 -0.99 -23.15
CA SER A 248 19.88 -1.42 -24.47
C SER A 248 18.75 -2.44 -24.34
N ALA A 249 18.01 -2.67 -25.43
CA ALA A 249 16.76 -3.46 -25.44
C ALA A 249 16.89 -4.92 -24.97
N THR A 250 18.11 -5.46 -24.83
CA THR A 250 18.37 -6.82 -24.35
C THR A 250 18.76 -6.88 -22.87
N GLY A 251 18.78 -5.74 -22.18
CA GLY A 251 19.14 -5.65 -20.76
C GLY A 251 17.93 -5.51 -19.84
N ASP A 252 18.20 -5.64 -18.54
CA ASP A 252 17.23 -5.48 -17.46
C ASP A 252 17.68 -4.35 -16.52
N VAL A 253 16.78 -3.86 -15.67
CA VAL A 253 17.02 -2.84 -14.63
C VAL A 253 16.60 -3.39 -13.25
N PRO A 254 17.33 -4.37 -12.68
CA PRO A 254 17.02 -4.90 -11.37
C PRO A 254 17.10 -3.86 -10.25
N ASP A 255 16.45 -4.15 -9.14
CA ASP A 255 16.34 -3.34 -7.93
C ASP A 255 17.59 -3.39 -7.05
N TYR A 256 18.79 -3.35 -7.63
CA TYR A 256 20.07 -3.50 -6.93
C TYR A 256 20.20 -2.60 -5.69
N THR A 257 19.77 -1.33 -5.79
CA THR A 257 19.83 -0.39 -4.67
C THR A 257 18.78 -0.72 -3.61
N ALA A 258 17.55 -1.06 -4.00
CA ALA A 258 16.52 -1.47 -3.05
C ALA A 258 16.92 -2.76 -2.30
N ARG A 259 17.51 -3.74 -2.99
CA ARG A 259 18.08 -4.95 -2.37
C ARG A 259 19.16 -4.63 -1.34
N ARG A 260 20.04 -3.67 -1.61
CA ARG A 260 21.04 -3.23 -0.61
C ARG A 260 20.38 -2.64 0.65
N VAL A 261 19.31 -1.87 0.49
CA VAL A 261 18.52 -1.33 1.61
C VAL A 261 17.88 -2.46 2.41
N MET A 262 17.18 -3.38 1.73
CA MET A 262 16.50 -4.52 2.36
C MET A 262 17.49 -5.48 3.03
N HIS A 263 18.68 -5.66 2.46
CA HIS A 263 19.74 -6.47 3.04
C HIS A 263 20.30 -5.87 4.34
N LEU A 264 20.48 -4.54 4.42
CA LEU A 264 20.84 -3.88 5.69
C LEU A 264 19.76 -4.04 6.75
N LEU A 265 18.48 -3.91 6.36
CA LEU A 265 17.36 -4.11 7.27
C LEU A 265 17.38 -5.53 7.84
N ALA A 266 17.47 -6.55 6.96
CA ALA A 266 17.56 -7.95 7.37
C ALA A 266 18.74 -8.19 8.33
N TRP A 267 19.91 -7.63 8.02
CA TRP A 267 21.09 -7.72 8.88
C TRP A 267 20.86 -7.06 10.26
N VAL A 268 20.24 -5.88 10.33
CA VAL A 268 19.93 -5.22 11.61
C VAL A 268 18.95 -6.04 12.44
N LEU A 269 17.87 -6.54 11.83
CA LEU A 269 16.87 -7.36 12.54
C LEU A 269 17.46 -8.67 13.06
N ALA A 270 18.37 -9.30 12.30
CA ALA A 270 19.06 -10.50 12.74
C ALA A 270 20.11 -10.22 13.83
N THR A 271 20.82 -9.09 13.75
CA THR A 271 21.92 -8.74 14.67
C THR A 271 21.41 -8.20 16.01
N TYR A 272 20.27 -7.51 16.00
CA TYR A 272 19.72 -6.82 17.18
C TYR A 272 18.31 -7.34 17.50
N PRO A 273 18.16 -8.31 18.41
CA PRO A 273 16.84 -8.85 18.78
C PRO A 273 15.87 -7.82 19.38
N ALA A 274 16.37 -6.68 19.84
CA ALA A 274 15.54 -5.58 20.32
C ALA A 274 15.03 -4.67 19.19
N ALA A 275 15.48 -4.85 17.95
CA ALA A 275 14.92 -4.17 16.79
C ALA A 275 13.55 -4.80 16.47
N ASP A 276 12.49 -4.01 16.59
CA ASP A 276 11.12 -4.48 16.45
C ASP A 276 10.72 -4.57 14.97
N ALA A 277 10.69 -5.80 14.43
CA ALA A 277 10.33 -6.07 13.04
C ALA A 277 8.89 -5.64 12.66
N ASP A 278 8.03 -5.36 13.64
CA ASP A 278 6.68 -4.86 13.39
C ASP A 278 6.56 -3.34 13.49
N ARG A 279 7.66 -2.65 13.85
CA ARG A 279 7.80 -1.18 13.85
C ARG A 279 8.98 -0.71 13.03
N VAL A 280 9.15 -1.31 11.84
CA VAL A 280 10.07 -0.81 10.82
C VAL A 280 9.34 0.21 9.97
N TYR A 281 9.96 1.37 9.70
CA TYR A 281 9.38 2.39 8.83
C TYR A 281 10.43 3.03 7.92
N LEU A 282 9.97 3.51 6.77
CA LEU A 282 10.80 4.24 5.81
C LEU A 282 10.61 5.73 5.99
N ASP A 283 11.70 6.47 5.84
CA ASP A 283 11.67 7.92 5.83
C ASP A 283 12.63 8.49 4.78
N GLY A 284 12.21 9.55 4.10
CA GLY A 284 13.08 10.23 3.16
C GLY A 284 12.49 11.53 2.60
N VAL A 285 13.40 12.35 2.07
CA VAL A 285 13.09 13.65 1.46
C VAL A 285 13.66 13.71 0.05
N SER A 286 12.97 14.38 -0.88
CA SER A 286 13.41 14.56 -2.26
C SER A 286 13.55 13.21 -3.00
N MET A 287 14.73 12.89 -3.54
CA MET A 287 15.05 11.54 -4.04
C MET A 287 14.78 10.46 -2.98
N GLY A 288 15.12 10.72 -1.72
CA GLY A 288 14.83 9.84 -0.59
C GLY A 288 13.33 9.65 -0.36
N GLY A 289 12.53 10.71 -0.55
CA GLY A 289 11.07 10.63 -0.47
C GLY A 289 10.48 9.77 -1.59
N ALA A 290 11.01 9.90 -2.81
CA ALA A 290 10.65 9.02 -3.93
C ALA A 290 11.01 7.54 -3.63
N GLY A 291 12.20 7.30 -3.07
CA GLY A 291 12.66 5.99 -2.65
C GLY A 291 11.82 5.39 -1.52
N ALA A 292 11.46 6.20 -0.52
CA ALA A 292 10.66 5.76 0.62
C ALA A 292 9.27 5.30 0.18
N MET A 293 8.63 6.05 -0.73
CA MET A 293 7.36 5.62 -1.33
C MET A 293 7.53 4.38 -2.22
N THR A 294 8.59 4.30 -3.03
CA THR A 294 8.79 3.19 -3.96
C THR A 294 9.07 1.88 -3.24
N ILE A 295 10.08 1.86 -2.36
CA ILE A 295 10.42 0.68 -1.56
C ILE A 295 9.27 0.36 -0.60
N GLY A 296 8.70 1.37 0.06
CA GLY A 296 7.65 1.18 1.05
C GLY A 296 6.34 0.65 0.49
N LEU A 297 6.04 0.85 -0.80
CA LEU A 297 4.87 0.28 -1.44
C LEU A 297 5.15 -1.06 -2.14
N LEU A 298 6.33 -1.25 -2.73
CA LEU A 298 6.70 -2.49 -3.41
C LEU A 298 7.13 -3.60 -2.44
N HIS A 299 7.58 -3.23 -1.25
CA HIS A 299 7.99 -4.13 -0.16
C HIS A 299 7.18 -3.85 1.12
N ALA A 300 5.91 -3.43 0.99
CA ALA A 300 5.06 -3.01 2.11
C ALA A 300 4.92 -4.06 3.23
N ARG A 301 5.12 -5.35 2.93
CA ARG A 301 5.16 -6.44 3.92
C ARG A 301 6.25 -6.31 4.99
N HIS A 302 7.18 -5.37 4.84
CA HIS A 302 8.28 -5.12 5.78
C HIS A 302 8.12 -3.84 6.59
N PHE A 303 7.17 -2.98 6.23
CA PHE A 303 7.07 -1.64 6.82
C PHE A 303 5.70 -1.40 7.46
N CYS A 304 5.69 -0.79 8.65
CA CYS A 304 4.45 -0.34 9.26
C CYS A 304 4.03 1.05 8.76
N HIS A 305 4.99 1.87 8.31
CA HIS A 305 4.79 3.26 7.94
C HIS A 305 5.80 3.74 6.88
N VAL A 306 5.38 4.70 6.06
CA VAL A 306 6.23 5.44 5.12
C VAL A 306 6.05 6.93 5.36
N ARG A 307 7.15 7.64 5.63
CA ARG A 307 7.20 9.10 5.66
C ARG A 307 7.98 9.59 4.46
N ALA A 308 7.36 10.43 3.63
CA ALA A 308 7.98 10.91 2.39
C ALA A 308 7.70 12.39 2.17
N GLY A 309 8.76 13.19 2.13
CA GLY A 309 8.71 14.61 1.79
C GLY A 309 9.21 14.86 0.36
N TYR A 310 8.52 15.73 -0.37
CA TYR A 310 8.95 16.28 -1.67
C TYR A 310 9.32 15.18 -2.69
N GLY A 311 8.70 14.01 -2.61
CA GLY A 311 9.08 12.83 -3.39
C GLY A 311 8.36 12.75 -4.74
N GLN A 312 9.06 12.26 -5.77
CA GLN A 312 8.45 11.94 -7.07
C GLN A 312 7.70 10.61 -7.00
N ALA A 313 6.37 10.63 -7.16
CA ALA A 313 5.55 9.41 -7.15
C ALA A 313 5.39 8.75 -8.54
N ILE A 314 5.58 9.50 -9.62
CA ILE A 314 5.44 8.99 -10.99
C ILE A 314 6.69 9.41 -11.78
N PRO A 315 7.71 8.55 -11.94
CA PRO A 315 8.98 8.96 -12.55
C PRO A 315 8.85 9.54 -13.97
N LYS A 316 7.86 9.08 -14.76
CA LYS A 316 7.60 9.63 -16.11
C LYS A 316 7.14 11.10 -16.10
N ASN A 317 6.62 11.59 -14.97
CA ASN A 317 6.18 12.98 -14.80
C ASN A 317 7.30 13.88 -14.25
N HIS A 318 8.53 13.38 -14.15
CA HIS A 318 9.65 14.17 -13.67
C HIS A 318 10.10 15.19 -14.72
N ARG A 319 10.70 16.30 -14.27
CA ARG A 319 11.35 17.29 -15.14
C ARG A 319 12.38 16.71 -16.14
N PRO A 320 12.60 17.36 -17.30
CA PRO A 320 13.49 16.85 -18.35
C PRO A 320 14.93 16.56 -17.90
N SER A 321 15.54 17.42 -17.09
CA SER A 321 16.90 17.19 -16.56
C SER A 321 17.01 15.88 -15.76
N ARG A 322 15.99 15.57 -14.96
CA ARG A 322 15.96 14.33 -14.20
C ARG A 322 15.65 13.13 -15.09
N LEU A 323 14.71 13.25 -16.01
CA LEU A 323 14.43 12.20 -16.99
C LEU A 323 15.70 11.83 -17.77
N ALA A 324 16.54 12.80 -18.15
CA ALA A 324 17.81 12.54 -18.82
C ALA A 324 18.75 11.68 -17.95
N GLN A 325 18.88 11.99 -16.66
CA GLN A 325 19.70 11.18 -15.73
C GLN A 325 19.13 9.76 -15.55
N LEU A 326 17.82 9.64 -15.29
CA LEU A 326 17.17 8.34 -15.12
C LEU A 326 17.25 7.48 -16.39
N ARG A 327 17.17 8.08 -17.59
CA ARG A 327 17.38 7.37 -18.87
C ARG A 327 18.80 6.79 -18.99
N GLY A 328 19.79 7.45 -18.41
CA GLY A 328 21.16 6.93 -18.34
C GLY A 328 21.28 5.68 -17.46
N LEU A 329 20.42 5.56 -16.44
CA LEU A 329 20.39 4.43 -15.51
C LEU A 329 19.46 3.30 -15.97
N TRP A 330 18.26 3.63 -16.47
CA TRP A 330 17.17 2.68 -16.70
C TRP A 330 16.88 2.44 -18.19
N GLY A 331 17.55 3.16 -19.08
CA GLY A 331 17.13 3.26 -20.48
C GLY A 331 15.90 4.16 -20.66
N THR A 332 15.55 4.44 -21.91
CA THR A 332 14.36 5.25 -22.20
C THR A 332 13.07 4.47 -21.91
N PRO A 333 11.94 5.15 -21.59
CA PRO A 333 10.66 4.48 -21.42
C PRO A 333 10.27 3.57 -22.59
N GLU A 334 10.65 3.94 -23.81
CA GLU A 334 10.36 3.20 -25.05
C GLU A 334 11.16 1.91 -25.18
N LEU A 335 12.34 1.82 -24.53
CA LEU A 335 13.08 0.56 -24.47
C LEU A 335 12.37 -0.49 -23.62
N GLY A 336 11.52 -0.06 -22.67
CA GLY A 336 10.71 -0.97 -21.87
C GLY A 336 11.51 -1.98 -21.07
N LEU A 337 12.74 -1.65 -20.65
CA LEU A 337 13.65 -2.60 -20.00
C LEU A 337 13.01 -3.19 -18.74
N SER A 338 12.99 -4.52 -18.67
CA SER A 338 12.39 -5.24 -17.56
C SER A 338 13.15 -4.96 -16.28
N ASP A 339 12.46 -4.89 -15.17
CA ASP A 339 13.00 -4.86 -13.82
C ASP A 339 13.57 -6.20 -13.32
N GLY A 340 13.74 -7.19 -14.20
CA GLY A 340 14.07 -8.57 -13.84
C GLY A 340 12.87 -9.43 -13.42
N GLN A 341 11.66 -8.86 -13.32
CA GLN A 341 10.41 -9.55 -12.97
C GLN A 341 9.33 -9.43 -14.09
N GLY A 342 9.73 -9.06 -15.30
CA GLY A 342 8.86 -8.99 -16.47
C GLY A 342 8.08 -7.68 -16.62
N MET A 343 8.35 -6.65 -15.83
CA MET A 343 7.71 -5.33 -15.97
C MET A 343 8.75 -4.25 -16.28
N SER A 344 8.40 -3.30 -17.15
CA SER A 344 9.28 -2.14 -17.38
C SER A 344 9.53 -1.39 -16.06
N MET A 345 10.78 -1.03 -15.76
CA MET A 345 11.10 -0.26 -14.54
C MET A 345 10.28 1.04 -14.43
N TRP A 346 10.05 1.72 -15.56
CA TRP A 346 9.23 2.94 -15.60
C TRP A 346 7.76 2.70 -15.24
N GLU A 347 7.26 1.49 -15.47
CA GLU A 347 5.91 1.08 -15.07
C GLU A 347 5.88 0.52 -13.65
N ARG A 348 6.93 -0.23 -13.27
CA ARG A 348 7.10 -0.76 -11.91
C ARG A 348 7.03 0.35 -10.88
N SER A 349 7.70 1.47 -11.16
CA SER A 349 7.82 2.63 -10.27
C SER A 349 6.71 3.67 -10.44
N ASP A 350 5.71 3.43 -11.28
CA ASP A 350 4.51 4.26 -11.28
C ASP A 350 3.63 3.89 -10.09
N LEU A 351 3.68 4.71 -9.04
CA LEU A 351 3.02 4.36 -7.77
C LEU A 351 1.50 4.37 -7.87
N THR A 352 0.91 5.02 -8.88
CA THR A 352 -0.55 4.90 -9.12
C THR A 352 -0.92 3.51 -9.61
N ARG A 353 -0.06 2.90 -10.44
CA ARG A 353 -0.20 1.52 -10.90
C ARG A 353 0.04 0.55 -9.73
N VAL A 354 1.05 0.80 -8.92
CA VAL A 354 1.34 -0.02 -7.73
C VAL A 354 0.11 -0.10 -6.83
N LEU A 355 -0.52 1.02 -6.50
CA LEU A 355 -1.74 1.04 -5.69
C LEU A 355 -2.94 0.35 -6.36
N ARG A 356 -3.01 0.35 -7.70
CA ARG A 356 -4.08 -0.33 -8.45
C ARG A 356 -3.86 -1.85 -8.57
N ASP A 357 -2.62 -2.31 -8.64
CA ASP A 357 -2.31 -3.68 -9.05
C ASP A 357 -1.72 -4.54 -7.93
N LEU A 358 -1.14 -3.94 -6.88
CA LEU A 358 -0.48 -4.65 -5.79
C LEU A 358 -1.30 -4.54 -4.49
N PRO A 359 -2.03 -5.59 -4.07
CA PRO A 359 -2.82 -5.57 -2.84
C PRO A 359 -2.01 -5.21 -1.60
N GLU A 360 -0.79 -5.76 -1.48
CA GLU A 360 0.14 -5.48 -0.38
C GLU A 360 0.43 -3.98 -0.21
N ALA A 361 0.52 -3.22 -1.31
CA ALA A 361 0.77 -1.78 -1.25
C ALA A 361 -0.37 -1.00 -0.59
N ARG A 362 -1.60 -1.55 -0.61
CA ARG A 362 -2.78 -0.90 0.01
C ARG A 362 -2.84 -1.10 1.52
N ASP A 363 -2.10 -2.07 2.04
CA ASP A 363 -1.93 -2.30 3.46
C ASP A 363 -0.80 -1.45 4.05
N GLN A 364 -0.39 -0.38 3.36
CA GLN A 364 0.57 0.60 3.85
C GLN A 364 -0.13 1.87 4.36
N PHE A 365 0.50 2.54 5.34
CA PHE A 365 0.16 3.92 5.73
C PHE A 365 1.28 4.89 5.32
N LEU A 366 0.92 6.03 4.73
CA LEU A 366 1.84 7.05 4.23
C LEU A 366 1.60 8.42 4.87
N THR A 367 2.66 9.07 5.35
CA THR A 367 2.65 10.51 5.66
C THR A 367 3.43 11.24 4.57
N LEU A 368 2.75 12.14 3.86
CA LEU A 368 3.27 12.82 2.69
C LEU A 368 3.30 14.33 2.91
N HIS A 369 4.36 14.99 2.44
CA HIS A 369 4.46 16.44 2.39
C HIS A 369 5.04 16.88 1.05
N HIS A 370 4.37 17.80 0.36
CA HIS A 370 4.83 18.35 -0.92
C HIS A 370 4.63 19.86 -0.98
N ALA A 371 5.58 20.56 -1.59
CA ALA A 371 5.53 22.00 -1.78
C ALA A 371 5.01 22.37 -3.17
N LYS A 372 4.10 23.35 -3.27
CA LYS A 372 3.61 23.87 -4.54
C LYS A 372 4.65 24.68 -5.29
N ASP A 373 5.51 25.38 -4.56
CA ASP A 373 6.58 26.21 -5.15
C ASP A 373 7.94 25.53 -5.14
N ASP A 374 7.96 24.19 -5.06
CA ASP A 374 9.15 23.38 -5.27
C ASP A 374 9.59 23.44 -6.75
N PRO A 375 10.75 24.04 -7.09
CA PRO A 375 11.23 24.07 -8.48
C PRO A 375 12.05 22.82 -8.84
N THR A 376 12.26 21.91 -7.88
CA THR A 376 13.13 20.74 -8.02
C THR A 376 12.36 19.46 -8.25
N ILE A 377 11.44 19.14 -7.35
CA ILE A 377 10.43 18.10 -7.52
C ILE A 377 9.09 18.83 -7.50
N HIS A 378 8.79 19.43 -8.65
CA HIS A 378 7.61 20.28 -8.77
C HIS A 378 6.34 19.52 -8.44
N PHE A 379 5.33 20.23 -7.94
CA PHE A 379 4.10 19.66 -7.38
C PHE A 379 3.35 18.69 -8.31
N GLY A 380 3.54 18.84 -9.63
CA GLY A 380 3.10 17.86 -10.63
C GLY A 380 3.53 16.41 -10.34
N ALA A 381 4.56 16.18 -9.52
CA ALA A 381 4.99 14.88 -9.00
C ALA A 381 3.86 14.04 -8.37
N VAL A 382 2.83 14.70 -7.82
CA VAL A 382 1.68 14.05 -7.17
C VAL A 382 0.33 14.40 -7.77
N VAL A 383 0.20 15.55 -8.45
CA VAL A 383 -1.08 15.99 -9.07
C VAL A 383 -1.13 15.88 -10.60
N THR A 384 -0.02 15.59 -11.29
CA THR A 384 -0.10 15.28 -12.73
C THR A 384 -0.53 13.82 -12.88
N PRO A 385 -1.58 13.52 -13.67
CA PRO A 385 -2.00 12.15 -13.89
C PRO A 385 -0.90 11.27 -14.49
N SER A 386 -0.85 10.02 -14.06
CA SER A 386 -0.07 8.98 -14.72
C SER A 386 -0.61 8.71 -16.12
N THR A 387 0.28 8.54 -17.10
CA THR A 387 -0.10 8.10 -18.45
C THR A 387 -0.53 6.64 -18.50
N LEU A 388 -0.24 5.84 -17.47
CA LEU A 388 -0.60 4.42 -17.37
C LEU A 388 -1.96 4.20 -16.74
N THR A 389 -2.35 5.03 -15.78
CA THR A 389 -3.58 4.83 -14.99
C THR A 389 -4.59 5.96 -15.17
N GLY A 390 -4.18 7.10 -15.72
CA GLY A 390 -5.00 8.32 -15.78
C GLY A 390 -5.27 8.97 -14.42
N SER A 391 -4.68 8.46 -13.34
CA SER A 391 -4.89 8.94 -11.97
C SER A 391 -3.71 9.78 -11.49
N THR A 392 -3.97 10.78 -10.65
CA THR A 392 -2.94 11.44 -9.85
C THR A 392 -2.53 10.54 -8.68
N PHE A 393 -1.40 10.80 -8.02
CA PHE A 393 -0.99 9.99 -6.88
C PHE A 393 -1.93 10.14 -5.68
N TYR A 394 -2.29 11.38 -5.35
CA TYR A 394 -3.30 11.63 -4.30
C TYR A 394 -4.67 11.04 -4.65
N GLY A 395 -5.08 11.10 -5.91
CA GLY A 395 -6.31 10.44 -6.37
C GLY A 395 -6.26 8.92 -6.24
N ALA A 396 -5.12 8.30 -6.55
CA ALA A 396 -4.92 6.86 -6.43
C ALA A 396 -4.97 6.39 -4.96
N LEU A 397 -4.39 7.14 -4.02
CA LEU A 397 -4.47 6.84 -2.58
C LEU A 397 -5.92 6.86 -2.07
N GLN A 398 -6.68 7.89 -2.46
CA GLN A 398 -8.09 8.05 -2.12
C GLN A 398 -8.95 6.93 -2.72
N ALA A 399 -8.79 6.65 -4.01
CA ALA A 399 -9.58 5.65 -4.73
C ALA A 399 -9.27 4.21 -4.28
N ALA A 400 -8.02 3.92 -3.92
CA ALA A 400 -7.62 2.62 -3.41
C ALA A 400 -7.78 2.49 -1.89
N HIS A 401 -8.36 3.49 -1.20
CA HIS A 401 -8.55 3.54 0.25
C HIS A 401 -7.29 3.12 1.03
N VAL A 402 -6.15 3.71 0.69
CA VAL A 402 -4.85 3.44 1.34
C VAL A 402 -4.74 4.32 2.60
N GLY A 403 -4.05 3.86 3.64
CA GLY A 403 -3.79 4.72 4.80
C GLY A 403 -2.92 5.90 4.40
N HIS A 404 -3.38 7.13 4.59
CA HIS A 404 -2.54 8.29 4.32
C HIS A 404 -2.94 9.57 5.07
N LEU A 405 -1.94 10.38 5.37
CA LEU A 405 -2.03 11.82 5.65
C LEU A 405 -1.19 12.52 4.60
N ALA A 406 -1.82 13.30 3.71
CA ALA A 406 -1.09 14.04 2.68
C ALA A 406 -1.23 15.54 2.91
N ILE A 407 -0.10 16.23 2.98
CA ILE A 407 -0.01 17.68 3.24
C ILE A 407 0.65 18.36 2.05
N TRP A 408 0.16 19.55 1.71
CA TRP A 408 0.87 20.45 0.82
C TRP A 408 0.75 21.90 1.26
N ASP A 409 1.70 22.70 0.83
CA ASP A 409 1.76 24.13 1.14
C ASP A 409 2.52 24.90 0.05
N GLU A 410 2.71 26.20 0.26
CA GLU A 410 3.42 27.11 -0.64
C GLU A 410 4.92 27.15 -0.35
N GLY A 411 5.47 26.15 0.36
CA GLY A 411 6.92 26.02 0.50
C GLY A 411 7.62 25.79 -0.84
N ALA A 412 8.94 25.71 -0.79
CA ALA A 412 9.76 25.23 -1.91
C ALA A 412 10.48 23.92 -1.55
N HIS A 413 11.47 23.53 -2.36
CA HIS A 413 12.22 22.29 -2.10
C HIS A 413 12.94 22.38 -0.77
N VAL A 414 12.47 21.61 0.24
CA VAL A 414 12.98 21.60 1.62
C VAL A 414 13.02 22.97 2.31
N VAL A 415 12.28 23.94 1.78
CA VAL A 415 12.11 25.25 2.40
C VAL A 415 10.65 25.36 2.85
N PRO A 416 10.40 25.66 4.14
CA PRO A 416 9.05 25.78 4.66
C PRO A 416 8.23 26.85 3.94
N ASP A 417 6.91 26.72 4.02
CA ASP A 417 5.96 27.73 3.56
C ASP A 417 6.26 29.10 4.22
N PRO A 418 6.31 30.19 3.43
CA PRO A 418 6.72 31.50 3.92
C PRO A 418 5.74 32.13 4.93
N LEU A 419 4.51 31.64 5.02
CA LEU A 419 3.48 32.12 5.93
C LEU A 419 3.15 31.13 7.05
N LEU A 420 3.02 29.84 6.73
CA LEU A 420 2.64 28.79 7.67
C LEU A 420 3.82 28.23 8.47
N GLY A 421 5.03 28.29 7.90
CA GLY A 421 6.22 27.64 8.46
C GLY A 421 6.18 26.11 8.36
N ASP A 422 7.14 25.46 9.00
CA ASP A 422 7.26 24.00 9.00
C ASP A 422 6.28 23.35 9.99
N GLY A 423 5.84 22.13 9.69
CA GLY A 423 5.00 21.33 10.60
C GLY A 423 3.62 21.93 10.90
N TRP A 424 3.16 22.93 10.14
CA TRP A 424 1.96 23.73 10.45
C TRP A 424 0.67 22.93 10.60
N TRP A 425 0.60 21.69 10.11
CA TRP A 425 -0.61 20.86 10.02
C TRP A 425 -0.91 20.00 11.25
N SER A 426 0.02 19.86 12.20
CA SER A 426 -0.17 19.05 13.41
C SER A 426 0.72 19.50 14.56
N THR A 427 0.41 19.08 15.80
CA THR A 427 1.27 19.35 16.97
C THR A 427 2.29 18.25 17.27
N GLY A 428 2.67 17.45 16.25
CA GLY A 428 3.74 16.45 16.36
C GLY A 428 3.28 15.00 16.42
N TRP A 429 2.15 14.66 15.79
CA TRP A 429 1.73 13.26 15.69
C TRP A 429 2.70 12.44 14.85
N ASP A 430 3.25 11.38 15.45
CA ASP A 430 4.07 10.38 14.76
C ASP A 430 3.47 8.99 15.04
N PRO A 431 2.93 8.30 14.02
CA PRO A 431 2.22 7.03 14.24
C PRO A 431 3.13 5.87 14.67
N VAL A 432 4.46 6.01 14.63
CA VAL A 432 5.38 4.97 15.13
C VAL A 432 5.58 5.12 16.64
N PHE A 433 5.53 6.35 17.15
CA PHE A 433 5.80 6.68 18.56
C PHE A 433 4.56 7.06 19.38
N ASP A 434 3.43 7.32 18.72
CA ASP A 434 2.16 7.57 19.39
C ASP A 434 1.72 6.35 20.23
N THR A 435 1.01 6.60 21.33
CA THR A 435 0.59 5.54 22.26
C THR A 435 -0.85 5.07 22.03
N THR A 436 -1.61 5.80 21.21
CA THR A 436 -3.02 5.52 20.89
C THR A 436 -3.17 5.27 19.39
N SER A 437 -2.90 6.28 18.56
CA SER A 437 -2.99 6.24 17.09
C SER A 437 -1.70 5.76 16.48
N LEU A 438 -1.39 4.49 16.73
CA LEU A 438 -0.11 3.87 16.40
C LEU A 438 -0.21 2.88 15.23
N LEU A 439 0.89 2.69 14.52
CA LEU A 439 1.06 1.75 13.43
C LEU A 439 2.03 0.64 13.81
N ARG A 440 1.59 -0.60 13.55
CA ARG A 440 2.43 -1.80 13.60
C ARG A 440 2.05 -2.74 12.46
N ARG A 441 2.96 -3.64 12.11
CA ARG A 441 2.79 -4.62 11.03
C ARG A 441 1.94 -5.83 11.44
N ASP A 442 1.94 -6.16 12.71
CA ASP A 442 1.13 -7.22 13.32
C ASP A 442 -0.29 -6.74 13.70
N ARG A 443 -0.68 -5.52 13.32
CA ARG A 443 -1.98 -4.93 13.66
C ARG A 443 -2.65 -4.30 12.46
N ALA A 444 -3.97 -4.42 12.43
CA ALA A 444 -4.79 -3.65 11.53
C ALA A 444 -4.69 -2.15 11.83
N PHE A 445 -5.06 -1.32 10.86
CA PHE A 445 -5.22 0.12 11.03
C PHE A 445 -6.38 0.62 10.18
N VAL A 446 -6.67 1.92 10.29
CA VAL A 446 -7.75 2.57 9.55
C VAL A 446 -7.19 3.39 8.40
N ALA A 447 -7.69 3.12 7.18
CA ALA A 447 -7.54 4.01 6.05
C ALA A 447 -8.77 4.91 5.93
N PHE A 448 -8.53 6.22 6.01
CA PHE A 448 -9.55 7.24 5.77
C PHE A 448 -9.51 7.71 4.31
N SER A 449 -10.66 8.08 3.78
CA SER A 449 -10.80 8.65 2.44
C SER A 449 -12.09 9.45 2.33
N ALA A 450 -12.16 10.34 1.34
CA ALA A 450 -13.29 11.19 1.04
C ALA A 450 -13.80 11.93 2.29
N ALA A 451 -12.88 12.51 3.06
CA ALA A 451 -13.27 13.29 4.22
C ALA A 451 -13.80 14.65 3.75
N SER A 452 -14.90 15.14 4.33
CA SER A 452 -15.44 16.46 3.97
C SER A 452 -14.54 17.64 4.37
N LEU A 453 -13.45 17.36 5.09
CA LEU A 453 -12.38 18.31 5.41
C LEU A 453 -11.25 18.34 4.37
N ASP A 454 -11.21 17.37 3.47
CA ASP A 454 -10.14 17.27 2.48
C ASP A 454 -10.12 18.53 1.61
N ARG A 455 -8.95 19.13 1.51
CA ARG A 455 -8.72 20.30 0.66
C ARG A 455 -8.44 19.87 -0.77
N ASN A 456 -8.56 20.79 -1.71
CA ASN A 456 -8.34 20.52 -3.12
C ASN A 456 -6.86 20.73 -3.47
N PRO A 457 -6.05 19.68 -3.73
CA PRO A 457 -4.66 19.86 -4.12
C PRO A 457 -4.52 20.49 -5.52
N GLY A 458 -5.55 20.41 -6.37
CA GLY A 458 -5.51 20.85 -7.76
C GLY A 458 -5.52 19.68 -8.75
N SER A 459 -5.51 20.01 -10.04
CA SER A 459 -5.59 19.06 -11.16
C SER A 459 -4.28 18.90 -11.94
N GLY A 460 -3.21 19.55 -11.47
CA GLY A 460 -1.93 19.64 -12.18
C GLY A 460 -1.92 20.69 -13.29
N LYS A 461 -2.89 21.61 -13.28
CA LYS A 461 -2.99 22.72 -14.24
C LYS A 461 -2.55 24.03 -13.61
N GLY A 462 -2.25 25.01 -14.46
CA GLY A 462 -1.95 26.36 -14.02
C GLY A 462 -3.21 27.15 -13.65
N ASN A 463 -3.13 27.99 -12.64
CA ASN A 463 -4.16 28.96 -12.26
C ASN A 463 -4.02 30.31 -12.99
N GLY A 464 -2.94 30.50 -13.77
CA GLY A 464 -2.64 31.71 -14.53
C GLY A 464 -1.67 32.70 -13.88
N LEU A 465 -1.25 32.46 -12.63
CA LEU A 465 -0.29 33.33 -11.92
C LEU A 465 1.15 33.12 -12.38
N GLN A 466 1.53 31.87 -12.69
CA GLN A 466 2.84 31.53 -13.26
C GLN A 466 2.66 30.82 -14.62
N PRO A 467 3.54 31.08 -15.61
CA PRO A 467 3.59 30.28 -16.81
C PRO A 467 4.19 28.90 -16.52
N TRP A 468 3.86 27.90 -17.36
CA TRP A 468 4.50 26.58 -17.27
C TRP A 468 5.99 26.68 -17.62
N ASN A 469 6.82 26.10 -16.78
CA ASN A 469 8.22 25.81 -17.06
C ASN A 469 8.44 24.29 -17.01
N ALA A 470 9.15 23.71 -17.98
CA ALA A 470 9.35 22.26 -18.02
C ALA A 470 10.21 21.73 -16.86
N GLU A 471 11.09 22.55 -16.28
CA GLU A 471 11.96 22.16 -15.17
C GLU A 471 11.31 22.38 -13.80
N SER A 472 10.57 23.46 -13.61
CA SER A 472 9.99 23.87 -12.32
C SER A 472 8.46 23.80 -12.25
N GLY A 473 7.79 23.36 -13.32
CA GLY A 473 6.33 23.35 -13.40
C GLY A 473 5.74 24.77 -13.30
N TYR A 474 4.73 24.93 -12.45
CA TYR A 474 4.12 26.23 -12.13
C TYR A 474 4.60 26.81 -10.80
N ALA A 475 5.78 26.40 -10.30
CA ALA A 475 6.32 26.93 -9.06
C ALA A 475 6.46 28.46 -9.11
N GLY A 476 5.96 29.12 -8.06
CA GLY A 476 6.12 30.53 -7.78
C GLY A 476 7.51 30.88 -7.24
N LYS A 477 7.63 32.07 -6.66
CA LYS A 477 8.86 32.53 -6.02
C LYS A 477 8.78 32.25 -4.52
N LEU A 478 9.77 31.52 -4.01
CA LEU A 478 9.86 31.08 -2.61
C LEU A 478 9.41 32.10 -1.54
N GLU A 479 9.75 33.38 -1.67
CA GLU A 479 9.44 34.41 -0.66
C GLU A 479 8.11 35.14 -0.90
N THR A 480 7.42 34.84 -2.01
CA THR A 480 6.25 35.59 -2.47
C THR A 480 4.96 34.85 -2.13
N ILE A 481 4.39 35.20 -0.98
CA ILE A 481 3.13 34.63 -0.49
C ILE A 481 1.98 34.82 -1.50
N GLY A 482 1.36 33.73 -1.92
CA GLY A 482 0.20 33.71 -2.80
C GLY A 482 0.51 33.68 -4.29
N ASP A 483 1.77 33.44 -4.69
CA ASP A 483 2.18 33.48 -6.10
C ASP A 483 2.33 32.12 -6.76
N THR A 484 2.05 31.02 -6.06
CA THR A 484 2.05 29.69 -6.68
C THR A 484 1.16 29.63 -7.90
N GLY A 485 1.67 29.08 -9.00
CA GLY A 485 0.94 28.97 -10.25
C GLY A 485 0.06 27.73 -10.37
N TRP A 486 0.11 26.79 -9.42
CA TRP A 486 -0.71 25.58 -9.44
C TRP A 486 -2.17 25.86 -9.04
N ASP A 487 -3.12 25.20 -9.70
CA ASP A 487 -4.53 25.26 -9.33
C ASP A 487 -4.84 24.55 -8.00
N GLY A 488 -6.09 24.70 -7.51
CA GLY A 488 -6.50 24.20 -6.19
C GLY A 488 -6.13 25.13 -5.04
N ASP A 489 -6.25 24.62 -3.82
CA ASP A 489 -5.95 25.36 -2.58
C ASP A 489 -4.44 25.54 -2.42
N ILE A 490 -4.02 26.75 -2.04
CA ILE A 490 -2.61 27.13 -1.85
C ILE A 490 -1.85 26.21 -0.88
N ALA A 491 -2.52 25.84 0.19
CA ALA A 491 -2.04 24.91 1.20
C ALA A 491 -3.23 24.12 1.75
N GLY A 492 -2.98 22.87 2.12
CA GLY A 492 -4.02 21.99 2.61
C GLY A 492 -3.54 20.62 3.03
N GLY A 493 -4.52 19.80 3.37
CA GLY A 493 -4.27 18.41 3.70
C GLY A 493 -5.46 17.54 3.33
N ILE A 494 -5.15 16.25 3.15
CA ILE A 494 -6.10 15.16 3.00
C ILE A 494 -5.97 14.28 4.24
N ASN A 495 -7.12 13.89 4.81
CA ASN A 495 -7.25 13.11 6.05
C ASN A 495 -6.61 13.77 7.29
N ARG A 496 -6.45 15.10 7.27
CA ARG A 496 -5.88 15.84 8.40
C ARG A 496 -6.81 15.77 9.62
N GLY A 497 -6.22 15.48 10.79
CA GLY A 497 -6.94 15.38 12.07
C GLY A 497 -7.65 14.04 12.30
N LEU A 498 -7.68 13.12 11.33
CA LEU A 498 -8.34 11.82 11.53
C LEU A 498 -7.44 10.88 12.35
N ARG A 499 -8.03 10.19 13.32
CA ARG A 499 -7.33 9.33 14.28
C ARG A 499 -8.12 8.07 14.57
N TRP A 500 -7.40 7.02 14.96
CA TRP A 500 -7.95 5.75 15.44
C TRP A 500 -7.21 5.30 16.70
N ASP A 501 -7.80 4.40 17.49
CA ASP A 501 -7.13 3.79 18.63
C ASP A 501 -6.61 2.40 18.24
N GLY A 502 -5.33 2.32 17.90
CA GLY A 502 -4.63 1.08 17.53
C GLY A 502 -4.37 0.14 18.72
N THR A 503 -4.68 0.55 19.95
CA THR A 503 -4.58 -0.30 21.15
C THR A 503 -5.88 -1.03 21.46
N ARG A 504 -6.99 -0.59 20.87
CA ARG A 504 -8.36 -1.10 21.15
C ARG A 504 -9.00 -1.77 19.94
N ILE A 505 -8.20 -2.21 18.97
CA ILE A 505 -8.70 -2.97 17.82
C ILE A 505 -9.12 -4.36 18.26
N VAL A 506 -10.33 -4.75 17.89
CA VAL A 506 -10.79 -6.13 17.89
C VAL A 506 -10.71 -6.64 16.45
N ASP A 507 -10.02 -7.75 16.22
CA ASP A 507 -9.86 -8.37 14.91
C ASP A 507 -10.01 -9.88 15.09
N THR A 508 -11.25 -10.38 14.99
CA THR A 508 -11.58 -11.81 15.07
C THR A 508 -12.22 -12.28 13.77
N LEU A 509 -12.48 -13.59 13.66
CA LEU A 509 -13.15 -14.12 12.48
C LEU A 509 -14.54 -13.52 12.29
N GLU A 510 -15.24 -13.17 13.37
CA GLU A 510 -16.64 -12.75 13.39
C GLU A 510 -16.83 -11.24 13.42
N ALA A 511 -15.87 -10.50 13.99
CA ALA A 511 -16.00 -9.08 14.22
C ALA A 511 -14.69 -8.31 14.03
N PHE A 512 -14.83 -7.07 13.57
CA PHE A 512 -13.79 -6.06 13.61
C PHE A 512 -14.29 -4.82 14.33
N GLU A 513 -13.55 -4.31 15.31
CA GLU A 513 -13.91 -3.08 16.02
C GLU A 513 -12.73 -2.13 16.10
N VAL A 514 -12.97 -0.84 15.91
CA VAL A 514 -11.93 0.19 16.06
C VAL A 514 -12.54 1.52 16.53
N PRO A 515 -12.03 2.11 17.63
CA PRO A 515 -12.35 3.49 17.98
C PRO A 515 -11.72 4.46 16.99
N VAL A 516 -12.51 5.44 16.53
CA VAL A 516 -12.11 6.50 15.62
C VAL A 516 -12.63 7.84 16.13
N HIS A 517 -11.94 8.94 15.78
CA HIS A 517 -12.43 10.29 16.04
C HIS A 517 -11.72 11.33 15.15
N VAL A 518 -12.23 12.56 15.19
CA VAL A 518 -11.57 13.74 14.64
C VAL A 518 -10.83 14.48 15.75
N LEU A 519 -9.53 14.68 15.59
CA LEU A 519 -8.73 15.57 16.43
C LEU A 519 -8.94 17.02 15.96
N ASP A 520 -9.69 17.79 16.75
CA ASP A 520 -9.76 19.26 16.68
C ASP A 520 -9.14 19.82 17.96
N GLY A 521 -7.84 20.13 17.90
CA GLY A 521 -6.99 20.34 19.07
C GLY A 521 -6.31 21.70 19.11
N ALA A 522 -5.11 21.73 19.71
CA ALA A 522 -4.32 22.94 19.83
C ALA A 522 -3.89 23.47 18.45
N GLY A 523 -3.98 24.77 18.24
CA GLY A 523 -3.68 25.36 16.94
C GLY A 523 -4.20 26.79 16.77
N GLY A 524 -3.91 27.39 15.61
CA GLY A 524 -4.24 28.77 15.28
C GLY A 524 -5.35 28.89 14.23
N ALA A 525 -6.01 30.05 14.22
CA ALA A 525 -6.83 30.45 13.08
C ALA A 525 -5.95 30.57 11.82
N PRO A 526 -6.52 30.51 10.61
CA PRO A 526 -5.75 30.74 9.39
C PRO A 526 -5.01 32.09 9.46
N PRO A 527 -3.71 32.13 9.14
CA PRO A 527 -2.93 33.37 9.20
C PRO A 527 -3.38 34.38 8.13
N ARG A 528 -4.00 33.90 7.04
CA ARG A 528 -4.55 34.71 5.95
C ARG A 528 -5.73 33.97 5.28
N ALA A 529 -6.62 34.72 4.64
CA ALA A 529 -7.67 34.15 3.80
C ALA A 529 -7.08 33.23 2.72
N GLY A 530 -7.71 32.08 2.49
CA GLY A 530 -7.22 31.03 1.58
C GLY A 530 -6.35 29.97 2.26
N TYR A 531 -5.65 30.31 3.35
CA TYR A 531 -4.80 29.37 4.07
C TYR A 531 -5.62 28.50 5.05
N PRO A 532 -5.08 27.32 5.43
CA PRO A 532 -5.65 26.48 6.46
C PRO A 532 -5.35 27.00 7.88
N THR A 533 -6.07 26.46 8.87
CA THR A 533 -5.70 26.55 10.29
C THR A 533 -4.35 25.88 10.54
N THR A 534 -3.66 26.29 11.61
CA THR A 534 -2.40 25.68 12.04
C THR A 534 -2.59 24.73 13.23
N GLY A 535 -1.62 23.86 13.49
CA GLY A 535 -1.68 22.80 14.49
C GLY A 535 -2.79 21.80 14.21
N ASP A 536 -3.32 21.21 15.28
CA ASP A 536 -4.42 20.24 15.23
C ASP A 536 -5.79 20.90 15.14
N LYS A 537 -5.87 22.25 15.15
CA LYS A 537 -7.14 22.96 15.02
C LYS A 537 -7.72 22.77 13.63
N LEU A 538 -9.01 22.46 13.53
CA LEU A 538 -9.73 22.31 12.27
C LEU A 538 -10.59 23.54 11.98
N ALA A 539 -10.84 23.78 10.68
CA ALA A 539 -11.56 24.97 10.23
C ALA A 539 -13.08 24.78 10.13
N ALA A 540 -13.55 23.53 9.98
CA ALA A 540 -14.96 23.23 9.73
C ALA A 540 -15.68 22.74 10.99
N PRO A 541 -17.00 22.98 11.12
CA PRO A 541 -17.77 22.44 12.22
C PRO A 541 -17.82 20.91 12.18
N LEU A 542 -17.84 20.29 13.35
CA LEU A 542 -18.09 18.86 13.53
C LEU A 542 -19.61 18.60 13.64
N PRO A 543 -20.09 17.41 13.23
CA PRO A 543 -19.31 16.30 12.69
C PRO A 543 -19.00 16.48 11.19
N ILE A 544 -17.98 15.76 10.72
CA ILE A 544 -17.60 15.67 9.31
C ILE A 544 -18.14 14.37 8.70
N THR A 545 -18.11 14.22 7.39
CA THR A 545 -18.30 12.91 6.74
C THR A 545 -16.98 12.33 6.28
N VAL A 546 -16.81 11.02 6.38
CA VAL A 546 -15.60 10.31 5.95
C VAL A 546 -15.90 8.85 5.58
N SER A 547 -15.10 8.28 4.69
CA SER A 547 -15.11 6.84 4.39
C SER A 547 -14.01 6.12 5.16
N ILE A 548 -14.36 4.99 5.79
CA ILE A 548 -13.47 4.23 6.68
C ILE A 548 -13.26 2.82 6.11
N THR A 549 -12.01 2.42 5.92
CA THR A 549 -11.62 1.08 5.45
C THR A 549 -10.61 0.45 6.41
N PRO A 550 -10.93 -0.68 7.07
CA PRO A 550 -9.92 -1.46 7.78
C PRO A 550 -8.86 -1.99 6.83
N ARG A 551 -7.59 -1.84 7.19
CA ARG A 551 -6.45 -2.35 6.45
C ARG A 551 -5.61 -3.26 7.31
N ARG A 552 -4.89 -4.18 6.68
CA ARG A 552 -4.03 -5.16 7.35
C ARG A 552 -4.78 -5.99 8.39
N THR A 553 -6.03 -6.37 8.12
CA THR A 553 -6.80 -7.27 9.00
C THR A 553 -6.18 -8.66 9.01
N GLN A 554 -6.04 -9.21 10.21
CA GLN A 554 -5.40 -10.50 10.46
C GLN A 554 -6.43 -11.63 10.40
N ALA A 555 -7.60 -11.43 11.04
CA ALA A 555 -8.63 -12.47 11.17
C ALA A 555 -9.94 -12.08 10.45
N PHE A 556 -10.38 -10.83 10.55
CA PHE A 556 -11.60 -10.33 9.93
C PHE A 556 -11.42 -10.08 8.43
N ARG A 557 -11.33 -11.17 7.65
CA ARG A 557 -11.15 -11.14 6.20
C ARG A 557 -12.44 -11.51 5.49
N CYS A 558 -12.90 -10.65 4.59
CA CYS A 558 -14.14 -10.88 3.85
C CYS A 558 -13.87 -11.49 2.47
N ARG A 559 -14.79 -12.32 1.99
CA ARG A 559 -14.80 -12.76 0.58
C ARG A 559 -15.27 -11.60 -0.31
N PRO A 560 -14.89 -11.58 -1.59
CA PRO A 560 -15.49 -10.66 -2.54
C PRO A 560 -17.02 -10.77 -2.58
N GLY A 561 -17.69 -9.62 -2.44
CA GLY A 561 -19.15 -9.51 -2.40
C GLY A 561 -19.80 -9.94 -1.08
N GLU A 562 -19.02 -10.28 -0.05
CA GLU A 562 -19.55 -10.59 1.27
C GLU A 562 -20.20 -9.35 1.90
N ARG A 563 -21.37 -9.54 2.51
CA ARG A 563 -22.08 -8.46 3.21
C ARG A 563 -21.73 -8.47 4.69
N VAL A 564 -21.37 -7.30 5.19
CA VAL A 564 -21.11 -7.07 6.61
C VAL A 564 -22.08 -6.02 7.13
N SER A 565 -22.60 -6.26 8.33
CA SER A 565 -23.32 -5.24 9.09
C SER A 565 -22.31 -4.33 9.79
N TRP A 566 -22.65 -3.04 9.92
CA TRP A 566 -21.81 -2.10 10.64
C TRP A 566 -22.63 -1.19 11.55
N ARG A 567 -22.01 -0.73 12.63
CA ARG A 567 -22.57 0.22 13.60
C ARG A 567 -21.49 1.17 14.11
N MET A 568 -21.87 2.43 14.35
CA MET A 568 -21.03 3.43 15.02
C MET A 568 -21.93 4.49 15.67
N GLY A 569 -21.97 4.53 16.99
CA GLY A 569 -22.93 5.38 17.72
C GLY A 569 -24.37 5.04 17.32
N THR A 570 -25.10 6.05 16.82
CA THR A 570 -26.48 5.88 16.30
C THR A 570 -26.54 5.51 14.82
N GLN A 571 -25.39 5.52 14.12
CA GLN A 571 -25.29 5.18 12.70
C GLN A 571 -25.16 3.67 12.54
N SER A 572 -25.81 3.10 11.54
CA SER A 572 -25.69 1.68 11.20
C SER A 572 -26.08 1.41 9.76
N GLY A 573 -25.64 0.28 9.23
CA GLY A 573 -26.00 -0.14 7.89
C GLY A 573 -25.39 -1.47 7.50
N THR A 574 -25.30 -1.69 6.19
CA THR A 574 -24.56 -2.81 5.61
C THR A 574 -23.56 -2.28 4.60
N ALA A 575 -22.42 -2.95 4.49
CA ALA A 575 -21.41 -2.73 3.47
C ALA A 575 -21.12 -4.04 2.76
N THR A 576 -20.65 -3.95 1.52
CA THR A 576 -20.29 -5.12 0.71
C THR A 576 -18.80 -5.05 0.45
N ALA A 577 -18.09 -6.16 0.73
CA ALA A 577 -16.68 -6.27 0.46
C ALA A 577 -16.43 -6.20 -1.06
N ASP A 578 -15.40 -5.46 -1.47
CA ASP A 578 -15.06 -5.26 -2.87
C ASP A 578 -14.42 -6.51 -3.51
N ALA A 579 -13.94 -6.39 -4.75
CA ALA A 579 -13.29 -7.49 -5.48
C ALA A 579 -12.03 -8.05 -4.76
N THR A 580 -11.47 -7.30 -3.81
CA THR A 580 -10.32 -7.70 -3.00
C THR A 580 -10.68 -8.18 -1.60
N GLY A 581 -11.97 -8.16 -1.24
CA GLY A 581 -12.43 -8.49 0.11
C GLY A 581 -12.31 -7.33 1.10
N ALA A 582 -11.91 -6.13 0.66
CA ALA A 582 -11.86 -4.95 1.51
C ALA A 582 -13.26 -4.38 1.74
N VAL A 583 -13.54 -3.95 2.97
CA VAL A 583 -14.82 -3.34 3.35
C VAL A 583 -14.61 -1.84 3.57
N THR A 584 -15.35 -1.02 2.83
CA THR A 584 -15.37 0.43 3.03
C THR A 584 -16.75 0.86 3.52
N ILE A 585 -16.78 1.55 4.67
CA ILE A 585 -17.99 2.20 5.18
C ILE A 585 -17.97 3.65 4.71
N ALA A 586 -18.80 3.99 3.74
CA ALA A 586 -18.79 5.31 3.11
C ALA A 586 -19.63 6.33 3.87
N GLY A 587 -19.15 7.58 3.92
CA GLY A 587 -19.94 8.73 4.36
C GLY A 587 -20.37 8.72 5.82
N VAL A 588 -19.58 8.10 6.70
CA VAL A 588 -19.86 8.04 8.14
C VAL A 588 -19.65 9.42 8.75
N SER A 589 -20.59 9.85 9.60
CA SER A 589 -20.48 11.08 10.38
C SER A 589 -19.52 10.88 11.57
N LEU A 590 -18.48 11.71 11.68
CA LEU A 590 -17.45 11.58 12.72
C LEU A 590 -17.25 12.90 13.47
N GLY A 591 -17.29 12.84 14.81
CA GLY A 591 -17.09 13.97 15.71
C GLY A 591 -15.75 13.92 16.46
N ALA A 592 -15.60 14.80 17.45
CA ALA A 592 -14.39 14.90 18.27
C ALA A 592 -14.27 13.77 19.31
N SER A 593 -15.41 13.21 19.72
CA SER A 593 -15.48 12.11 20.66
C SER A 593 -15.07 10.79 20.01
N TRP A 594 -14.40 9.93 20.77
CA TRP A 594 -14.14 8.56 20.38
C TRP A 594 -15.45 7.78 20.19
N GLU A 595 -15.66 7.28 18.98
CA GLU A 595 -16.75 6.36 18.65
C GLU A 595 -16.17 5.07 18.06
N THR A 596 -16.71 3.92 18.45
CA THR A 596 -16.24 2.62 17.96
C THR A 596 -17.02 2.22 16.72
N LEU A 597 -16.33 2.10 15.59
CA LEU A 597 -16.86 1.41 14.42
C LEU A 597 -16.81 -0.09 14.69
N GLN A 598 -17.97 -0.75 14.60
CA GLN A 598 -18.11 -2.19 14.74
C GLN A 598 -18.56 -2.77 13.41
N LEU A 599 -17.86 -3.79 12.93
CA LEU A 599 -18.21 -4.61 11.77
C LEU A 599 -18.48 -6.03 12.23
N ALA A 600 -19.57 -6.62 11.76
CA ALA A 600 -19.90 -8.02 12.00
C ALA A 600 -20.40 -8.67 10.72
N ARG A 601 -19.98 -9.91 10.46
CA ARG A 601 -20.51 -10.69 9.32
C ARG A 601 -22.03 -10.83 9.45
N ALA A 602 -22.75 -10.62 8.35
CA ALA A 602 -24.18 -10.91 8.33
C ALA A 602 -24.39 -12.41 8.54
N LYS A 603 -25.25 -12.77 9.50
CA LYS A 603 -25.65 -14.17 9.75
C LYS A 603 -26.63 -14.66 8.69
#